data_AF-A0A525W6I3-F1
#
_entry.id   AF-A0A525W6I3-F1
#
_cell.length_a   1.000
_cell.length_b   1.000
_cell.length_c   1.000
_cell.angle_alpha   90.00
_cell.angle_beta   90.00
_cell.angle_gamma   90.00
#
_symmetry.space_group_name_H-M   'P 1'
#
loop_
_entity.id
_entity.type
_entity.pdbx_description
1 polymer ?
#
loop_
_entity_poly.entity_id
_entity_poly.type
_entity_poly.pdbx_seq_one_letter_code
_entity_poly.pdbx_strand_id
1 'polypeptide(L)'
;MTPQKLKKVRQETFLKKLSETGSVTRSAAFAGVNLCTPYHWCEVDQDFRVAMESARSIGEHVSLATLEAEIQRRALAGKEDPGSTNLLMFRTKRLDPRYRDNVAVNVLVQGPQALVFEVPATLPVTESSTGTASE
;
A
#
# COMPACT_ATOMS: atom_id res chain seq x y z
N MET A 1 22.60 18.77 21.84
CA MET A 1 21.36 18.09 22.32
C MET A 1 20.16 18.96 21.96
N THR A 2 19.25 18.48 21.11
CA THR A 2 17.98 19.19 20.86
C THR A 2 17.08 19.01 22.08
N PRO A 3 16.44 20.07 22.61
CA PRO A 3 15.51 19.95 23.73
C PRO A 3 14.36 18.99 23.39
N GLN A 4 13.98 18.12 24.32
CA GLN A 4 13.00 17.05 24.07
C GLN A 4 11.62 17.58 23.63
N LYS A 5 11.24 18.76 24.11
CA LYS A 5 10.03 19.47 23.68
C LYS A 5 10.10 19.89 22.20
N LEU A 6 11.25 20.40 21.76
CA LEU A 6 11.51 20.77 20.36
C LEU A 6 11.53 19.54 19.44
N LYS A 7 11.98 18.37 19.94
CA LYS A 7 11.90 17.11 19.20
C LYS A 7 10.44 16.74 18.89
N LYS A 8 9.55 16.74 19.89
CA LYS A 8 8.12 16.38 19.69
C LYS A 8 7.41 17.30 18.70
N VAL A 9 7.60 18.62 18.82
CA VAL A 9 6.99 19.60 17.89
C VAL A 9 7.41 19.33 16.44
N ARG A 10 8.68 19.02 16.20
CA ARG A 10 9.19 18.70 14.85
C ARG A 10 8.65 17.36 14.34
N GLN A 11 8.54 16.35 15.20
CA GLN A 11 7.91 15.07 14.86
C GLN A 11 6.45 15.27 14.43
N GLU A 12 5.66 15.99 15.21
CA GLU A 12 4.25 16.28 14.91
C GLU A 12 4.11 17.09 13.61
N THR A 13 4.93 18.12 13.43
CA THR A 13 4.94 18.95 12.22
C THR A 13 5.29 18.12 10.98
N PHE A 14 6.28 17.23 11.10
CA PHE A 14 6.68 16.32 10.04
C PHE A 14 5.55 15.34 9.68
N LEU A 15 4.96 14.68 10.67
CA LEU A 15 3.89 13.69 10.47
C LEU A 15 2.66 14.31 9.81
N LYS A 16 2.23 15.49 10.29
CA LYS A 16 1.13 16.24 9.67
C LYS A 16 1.42 16.54 8.21
N LYS A 17 2.64 17.01 7.89
CA LYS A 17 2.98 17.32 6.51
C LYS A 17 3.09 16.08 5.63
N LEU A 18 3.52 14.95 6.21
CA LEU A 18 3.60 13.67 5.52
C LEU A 18 2.20 13.16 5.15
N SER A 19 1.22 13.26 6.05
CA SER A 19 -0.17 12.90 5.75
C SER A 19 -0.83 13.79 4.69
N GLU A 20 -0.38 15.03 4.55
CA GLU A 20 -0.90 15.94 3.51
C GLU A 20 -0.29 15.69 2.12
N THR A 21 0.98 15.25 2.06
CA THR A 21 1.75 15.30 0.80
C THR A 21 2.27 13.95 0.32
N GLY A 22 2.35 12.95 1.19
CA GLY A 22 3.00 11.66 0.91
C GLY A 22 4.50 11.77 0.59
N SER A 23 5.14 12.92 0.81
CA SER A 23 6.53 13.17 0.42
C SER A 23 7.43 13.44 1.63
N VAL A 24 8.26 12.46 1.99
CA VAL A 24 9.22 12.56 3.11
C VAL A 24 10.16 13.76 2.95
N THR A 25 10.66 14.02 1.74
CA THR A 25 11.57 15.16 1.48
C THR A 25 10.90 16.50 1.74
N ARG A 26 9.67 16.69 1.25
CA ARG A 26 8.92 17.93 1.47
C ARG A 26 8.55 18.10 2.95
N SER A 27 8.16 17.02 3.61
CA SER A 27 7.84 17.04 5.05
C SER A 27 9.05 17.34 5.92
N ALA A 28 10.22 16.77 5.61
CA ALA A 28 11.46 17.02 6.34
C ALA A 28 11.91 18.48 6.20
N ALA A 29 11.86 19.02 4.98
CA ALA A 29 12.13 20.43 4.73
C ALA A 29 11.17 21.34 5.49
N PHE A 30 9.86 21.01 5.50
CA PHE A 30 8.84 21.79 6.20
C PHE A 30 9.02 21.78 7.72
N ALA A 31 9.39 20.63 8.29
CA ALA A 31 9.67 20.50 9.72
C ALA A 31 11.06 21.06 10.13
N GLY A 32 11.87 21.54 9.17
CA GLY A 32 13.20 22.06 9.42
C GLY A 32 14.17 21.00 9.95
N VAL A 33 14.05 19.76 9.47
CA VAL A 33 14.90 18.64 9.85
C VAL A 33 15.63 18.06 8.66
N ASN A 34 16.78 17.44 8.91
CA ASN A 34 17.51 16.72 7.86
C ASN A 34 16.68 15.50 7.41
N LEU A 35 16.82 15.11 6.14
CA LEU A 35 16.10 13.98 5.55
C LEU A 35 16.34 12.65 6.31
N CYS A 36 17.53 12.47 6.89
CA CYS A 36 17.87 11.27 7.66
C CYS A 36 17.25 11.26 9.06
N THR A 37 16.87 12.43 9.59
CA THR A 37 16.39 12.57 10.98
C THR A 37 15.09 11.79 11.24
N PRO A 38 14.05 11.83 10.39
CA PRO A 38 12.86 11.02 10.58
C PRO A 38 13.14 9.51 10.59
N TYR A 39 14.05 9.03 9.75
CA TYR A 39 14.42 7.61 9.73
C TYR A 39 15.12 7.20 11.03
N HIS A 40 16.03 8.04 11.53
CA HIS A 40 16.65 7.81 12.81
C HIS A 40 15.63 7.82 13.97
N TRP A 41 14.61 8.67 13.91
CA TRP A 41 13.52 8.62 14.90
C TRP A 41 12.78 7.28 14.86
N CYS A 42 12.55 6.70 13.69
CA CYS A 42 11.93 5.37 13.57
C CYS A 42 12.78 4.23 14.15
N GLU A 43 14.10 4.37 14.20
CA GLU A 43 15.00 3.36 14.78
C GLU A 43 14.91 3.35 16.31
N VAL A 44 14.75 4.54 16.92
CA VAL A 44 14.78 4.72 18.38
C VAL A 44 13.39 4.76 19.02
N ASP A 45 12.35 5.05 18.25
CA ASP A 45 10.99 5.29 18.72
C ASP A 45 9.98 4.50 17.88
N GLN A 46 9.47 3.43 18.48
CA GLN A 46 8.52 2.52 17.85
C GLN A 46 7.17 3.19 17.55
N ASP A 47 6.71 4.07 18.44
CA ASP A 47 5.43 4.75 18.27
C ASP A 47 5.50 5.75 17.13
N PHE A 48 6.63 6.47 17.03
CA PHE A 48 6.90 7.34 15.89
C PHE A 48 6.96 6.56 14.58
N ARG A 49 7.56 5.35 14.57
CA ARG A 49 7.60 4.48 13.38
C ARG A 49 6.20 4.12 12.91
N VAL A 50 5.32 3.70 13.81
CA VAL A 50 3.92 3.37 13.49
C VAL A 50 3.17 4.62 12.99
N ALA A 51 3.35 5.75 13.66
CA ALA A 51 2.73 7.01 13.25
C ALA A 51 3.20 7.48 11.87
N MET A 52 4.49 7.30 11.55
CA MET A 52 5.06 7.66 10.26
C MET A 52 4.51 6.78 9.13
N GLU A 53 4.33 5.49 9.38
CA GLU A 53 3.72 4.59 8.39
C GLU A 53 2.25 4.93 8.13
N SER A 54 1.48 5.19 9.20
CA SER A 54 0.10 5.66 9.08
C SER A 54 -0.01 6.97 8.31
N ALA A 55 0.82 7.97 8.66
CA ALA A 55 0.87 9.24 7.95
C ALA A 55 1.29 9.07 6.49
N ARG A 56 2.21 8.16 6.19
CA ARG A 56 2.61 7.83 4.81
C ARG A 56 1.44 7.26 4.02
N SER A 57 0.74 6.26 4.56
CA SER A 57 -0.42 5.66 3.91
C SER A 57 -1.50 6.70 3.59
N ILE A 58 -1.82 7.59 4.55
CA ILE A 58 -2.77 8.71 4.32
C ILE A 58 -2.27 9.62 3.20
N GLY A 59 -1.01 10.03 3.25
CA GLY A 59 -0.41 10.90 2.24
C GLY A 59 -0.36 10.28 0.84
N GLU A 60 -0.20 8.96 0.75
CA GLU A 60 -0.26 8.22 -0.51
C GLU A 60 -1.66 8.26 -1.11
N HIS A 61 -2.72 8.11 -0.30
CA HIS A 61 -4.10 8.27 -0.77
C HIS A 61 -4.39 9.69 -1.28
N VAL A 62 -3.93 10.72 -0.56
CA VAL A 62 -4.08 12.12 -0.99
C VAL A 62 -3.31 12.37 -2.30
N SER A 63 -2.10 11.83 -2.41
CA SER A 63 -1.30 11.92 -3.62
C SER A 63 -1.98 11.20 -4.79
N LEU A 64 -2.60 10.04 -4.56
CA LEU A 64 -3.31 9.28 -5.59
C LEU A 64 -4.50 10.08 -6.13
N ALA A 65 -5.34 10.63 -5.25
CA ALA A 65 -6.48 11.46 -5.66
C ALA A 65 -6.03 12.68 -6.49
N THR A 66 -4.91 13.30 -6.12
CA THR A 66 -4.33 14.42 -6.89
C THR A 66 -3.87 13.98 -8.29
N LEU A 67 -3.24 12.80 -8.39
CA LEU A 67 -2.79 12.24 -9.67
C LEU A 67 -3.97 11.85 -10.56
N GLU A 68 -5.03 11.26 -10.00
CA GLU A 68 -6.25 10.92 -10.72
C GLU A 68 -6.91 12.16 -11.33
N ALA A 69 -7.04 13.24 -10.54
CA ALA A 69 -7.58 14.51 -11.03
C ALA A 69 -6.74 15.09 -12.18
N GLU A 70 -5.41 15.04 -12.08
CA GLU A 70 -4.52 15.54 -13.12
C GLU A 70 -4.55 14.66 -14.39
N ILE A 71 -4.63 13.33 -14.24
CA ILE A 71 -4.82 12.41 -15.37
C ILE A 71 -6.13 12.72 -16.09
N GLN A 72 -7.23 12.91 -15.35
CA GLN A 72 -8.53 13.25 -15.92
C GLN A 72 -8.49 14.61 -16.64
N ARG A 73 -7.88 15.63 -16.02
CA ARG A 73 -7.72 16.96 -16.63
C ARG A 73 -6.99 16.85 -17.97
N ARG A 74 -5.89 16.11 -18.03
CA ARG A 74 -5.10 15.93 -19.27
C ARG A 74 -5.81 15.10 -20.32
N ALA A 75 -6.53 14.07 -19.90
CA ALA A 75 -7.34 13.27 -20.81
C ALA A 75 -8.41 14.10 -21.53
N LEU A 76 -9.00 15.08 -20.82
CA LEU A 76 -10.00 16.00 -21.38
C LEU A 76 -9.38 17.14 -22.19
N ALA A 77 -8.27 17.72 -21.74
CA ALA A 77 -7.64 18.87 -22.38
C ALA A 77 -6.89 18.53 -23.69
N GLY A 78 -6.52 17.27 -23.89
CA GLY A 78 -5.74 16.84 -25.05
C GLY A 78 -4.22 16.97 -24.84
N LYS A 79 -3.47 16.79 -25.94
CA LYS A 79 -2.03 16.43 -25.94
C LYS A 79 -1.12 17.61 -25.58
N GLU A 80 -1.08 18.02 -24.31
CA GLU A 80 -0.15 19.05 -23.85
C GLU A 80 1.29 18.52 -23.73
N ASP A 81 1.48 17.31 -23.16
CA ASP A 81 2.79 16.65 -23.08
C ASP A 81 2.66 15.11 -22.89
N PRO A 82 3.04 14.30 -23.89
CA PRO A 82 3.03 12.84 -23.81
C PRO A 82 3.98 12.27 -22.74
N GLY A 83 5.13 12.91 -22.51
CA GLY A 83 6.16 12.39 -21.60
C GLY A 83 5.68 12.41 -20.15
N SER A 84 5.10 13.53 -19.73
CA SER A 84 4.55 13.64 -18.38
C SER A 84 3.31 12.77 -18.13
N THR A 85 2.54 12.42 -19.16
CA THR A 85 1.42 11.48 -19.06
C THR A 85 1.87 10.06 -18.71
N ASN A 86 2.97 9.60 -19.32
CA ASN A 86 3.56 8.29 -18.98
C ASN A 86 4.07 8.24 -17.53
N LEU A 87 4.73 9.32 -17.06
CA LEU A 87 5.19 9.40 -15.68
C LEU A 87 4.04 9.37 -14.67
N LEU A 88 2.92 10.05 -14.97
CA LEU A 88 1.70 9.98 -14.16
C LEU A 88 1.17 8.55 -14.09
N MET A 89 1.04 7.87 -15.23
CA MET A 89 0.59 6.47 -15.28
C MET A 89 1.47 5.55 -14.42
N PHE A 90 2.80 5.63 -14.55
CA PHE A 90 3.71 4.80 -13.75
C PHE A 90 3.61 5.12 -12.25
N ARG A 91 3.44 6.40 -11.89
CA ARG A 91 3.28 6.80 -10.50
C ARG A 91 1.98 6.23 -9.91
N THR A 92 0.87 6.31 -10.63
CA THR A 92 -0.43 5.77 -10.20
C THR A 92 -0.37 4.25 -10.05
N LYS A 93 0.20 3.52 -11.02
CA LYS A 93 0.42 2.05 -10.97
C LYS A 93 1.25 1.59 -9.78
N ARG A 94 2.22 2.41 -9.37
CA ARG A 94 3.07 2.13 -8.20
C ARG A 94 2.28 2.28 -6.91
N LEU A 95 1.48 3.34 -6.79
CA LEU A 95 0.73 3.66 -5.57
C LEU A 95 -0.45 2.71 -5.35
N ASP A 96 -1.13 2.31 -6.42
CA ASP A 96 -2.32 1.47 -6.30
C ASP A 96 -2.28 0.31 -7.31
N PRO A 97 -2.23 -0.95 -6.81
CA PRO A 97 -2.24 -2.15 -7.64
C PRO A 97 -3.41 -2.27 -8.60
N ARG A 98 -4.56 -1.63 -8.33
CA ARG A 98 -5.75 -1.67 -9.20
C ARG A 98 -5.49 -1.10 -10.60
N TYR A 99 -4.51 -0.20 -10.73
CA TYR A 99 -4.14 0.41 -12.00
C TYR A 99 -3.09 -0.40 -12.78
N ARG A 100 -2.58 -1.50 -12.23
CA ARG A 100 -1.60 -2.36 -12.92
C ARG A 100 -2.24 -3.04 -14.13
N ASP A 101 -1.41 -3.36 -15.11
CA ASP A 101 -1.89 -4.02 -16.33
C ASP A 101 -2.31 -5.46 -16.02
N ASN A 102 -3.59 -5.76 -16.26
CA ASN A 102 -4.16 -7.10 -16.09
C ASN A 102 -3.95 -7.90 -17.38
N VAL A 103 -2.78 -8.51 -17.53
CA VAL A 103 -2.45 -9.35 -18.70
C VAL A 103 -2.80 -10.81 -18.39
N ALA A 104 -3.81 -11.35 -19.09
CA ALA A 104 -4.11 -12.77 -19.05
C ALA A 104 -3.07 -13.53 -19.89
N VAL A 105 -2.15 -14.24 -19.24
CA VAL A 105 -1.17 -15.08 -19.92
C VAL A 105 -1.78 -16.46 -20.14
N ASN A 106 -2.29 -16.70 -21.35
CA ASN A 106 -2.67 -18.05 -21.77
C ASN A 106 -1.40 -18.85 -22.08
N VAL A 107 -0.91 -19.59 -21.09
CA VAL A 107 0.19 -20.55 -21.29
C VAL A 107 -0.40 -21.80 -21.93
N LEU A 108 -0.23 -21.94 -23.24
CA LEU A 108 -0.55 -23.16 -23.96
C LEU A 108 0.55 -24.20 -23.68
N VAL A 109 0.38 -24.99 -22.62
CA VAL A 109 1.32 -26.07 -22.29
C VAL A 109 1.11 -27.22 -23.27
N GLN A 110 1.95 -27.32 -24.30
CA GLN A 110 1.99 -28.49 -25.18
C GLN A 110 2.90 -29.56 -24.56
N GLY A 111 2.30 -30.58 -23.95
CA GLY A 111 2.99 -31.76 -23.42
C GLY A 111 2.09 -32.61 -22.52
N PRO A 112 2.38 -33.91 -22.32
CA PRO A 112 1.62 -34.76 -21.41
C PRO A 112 1.82 -34.28 -19.96
N GLN A 113 0.74 -33.86 -19.30
CA GLN A 113 0.75 -33.47 -17.90
C GLN A 113 0.17 -34.59 -17.04
N ALA A 114 0.84 -34.93 -15.94
CA ALA A 114 0.29 -35.75 -14.88
C ALA A 114 -0.45 -34.84 -13.88
N LEU A 115 -1.77 -34.96 -13.80
CA LEU A 115 -2.57 -34.32 -12.75
C LEU A 115 -2.51 -35.20 -11.50
N VAL A 116 -1.84 -34.72 -10.45
CA VAL A 116 -1.85 -35.35 -9.13
C VAL A 116 -3.05 -34.78 -8.37
N PHE A 117 -4.04 -35.62 -8.10
CA PHE A 117 -5.13 -35.29 -7.19
C PHE A 117 -4.78 -35.84 -5.81
N GLU A 118 -4.63 -34.96 -4.81
CA GLU A 118 -4.68 -35.38 -3.42
C GLU A 118 -6.13 -35.66 -3.06
N VAL A 119 -6.49 -36.95 -3.03
CA VAL A 119 -7.77 -37.41 -2.49
C VAL A 119 -7.61 -37.47 -0.96
N PRO A 120 -8.33 -36.64 -0.18
CA PRO A 120 -8.28 -36.74 1.27
C PRO A 120 -8.81 -38.10 1.70
N ALA A 121 -8.04 -38.78 2.55
CA ALA A 121 -8.41 -40.07 3.09
C ALA A 121 -9.73 -39.96 3.86
N THR A 122 -10.75 -40.65 3.34
CA THR A 122 -11.98 -41.15 3.98
C THR A 122 -12.55 -40.29 5.13
N LEU A 123 -13.69 -39.65 4.87
CA LEU A 123 -14.53 -39.08 5.93
C LEU A 123 -14.93 -40.19 6.93
N PRO A 124 -14.93 -39.90 8.26
CA PRO A 124 -15.39 -40.86 9.25
C PRO A 124 -16.86 -41.22 8.98
N VAL A 125 -17.13 -42.52 8.84
CA VAL A 125 -18.48 -43.07 8.85
C VAL A 125 -19.07 -42.76 10.22
N THR A 126 -20.02 -41.82 10.27
CA THR A 126 -20.85 -41.62 11.45
C THR A 126 -21.78 -42.84 11.58
N GLU A 127 -21.43 -43.73 12.50
CA GLU A 127 -22.35 -44.76 12.98
C GLU A 127 -23.61 -44.07 13.53
N SER A 128 -24.75 -44.37 12.90
CA SER A 128 -26.06 -43.94 13.37
C SER A 128 -26.45 -44.80 14.56
N SER A 129 -26.57 -44.18 15.74
CA SER A 129 -27.09 -44.86 16.91
C SER A 129 -28.57 -45.18 16.69
N THR A 130 -28.87 -46.48 16.75
CA THR A 130 -30.23 -47.03 16.78
C THR A 130 -30.98 -46.52 18.00
N GLY A 131 -32.18 -45.99 17.75
CA GLY A 131 -33.12 -45.60 18.79
C GLY A 131 -33.66 -46.80 19.57
N THR A 132 -33.72 -46.65 20.89
CA THR A 132 -34.59 -47.44 21.77
C THR A 132 -34.94 -46.55 22.95
N ALA A 133 -36.18 -46.06 22.98
CA ALA A 133 -36.84 -45.61 24.19
C ALA A 133 -38.31 -45.99 24.04
N SER A 134 -38.64 -47.13 24.64
CA SER A 134 -39.98 -47.54 25.01
C SER A 134 -40.38 -46.88 26.33
N GLU A 135 -41.70 -46.86 26.57
CA GLU A 135 -42.46 -46.44 27.77
C GLU A 135 -42.78 -44.96 27.93
#